data_AF-A0A6J7EPM8-F1
#
_entry.id   AF-A0A6J7EPM8-F1
#
_cell.length_a   1.000
_cell.length_b   1.000
_cell.length_c   1.000
_cell.angle_alpha   90.00
_cell.angle_beta   90.00
_cell.angle_gamma   90.00
#
_symmetry.space_group_name_H-M   'P 1'
#
loop_
_entity.id
_entity.type
_entity.pdbx_description
1 polymer ?
#
loop_
_entity_poly.entity_id
_entity_poly.type
_entity_poly.pdbx_seq_one_letter_code
_entity_poly.pdbx_strand_id
1 'polypeptide(L)'
;MNARPNTTPIGIDWPTVALVVFFWSAFAVVVLLHHRLPTVFVVGVLVMLGGLYTSLQHEIIHGHPTPWKRLNWLMVSAPLGLTQPFERYRVTHLDHHLADLTDPIGDPESSYVTARAWERASAPYRMLLRVNRTMAGRLSIGPVLALVRMARSDAHLARTRPDVRRAWLAHLVAVVVVIVALRTLGVPLWVFILGFAFGGASITSLRSFVEHLAVDGAPRSAIVHSGAFFSLIFLNNNLHYTHHQLPGAAWFRLPELTRSLGAEQAAATGAGVYRGYREVARRFMFRPFGQPVHPFSATIDV
;
A
#
# COMPACT_ATOMS: atom_id res chain seq x y z
N MET A 1 0.60 -25.04 -4.17
CA MET A 1 -0.22 -24.74 -5.37
C MET A 1 -0.10 -23.25 -5.62
N ASN A 2 0.64 -22.83 -6.65
CA ASN A 2 0.81 -21.41 -6.98
C ASN A 2 -0.51 -20.88 -7.53
N ALA A 3 -1.29 -20.19 -6.69
CA ALA A 3 -2.47 -19.47 -7.13
C ALA A 3 -2.04 -18.47 -8.22
N ARG A 4 -2.66 -18.58 -9.40
CA ARG A 4 -2.39 -17.63 -10.49
C ARG A 4 -2.82 -16.24 -10.00
N PRO A 5 -1.94 -15.22 -10.02
CA PRO A 5 -2.18 -13.94 -9.33
C PRO A 5 -3.24 -13.04 -9.99
N ASN A 6 -4.04 -13.57 -10.92
CA ASN A 6 -4.95 -12.76 -11.74
C ASN A 6 -6.15 -13.60 -12.22
N THR A 7 -6.99 -14.05 -11.29
CA THR A 7 -8.33 -14.53 -11.65
C THR A 7 -9.28 -13.35 -11.58
N THR A 8 -9.59 -12.75 -12.73
CA THR A 8 -10.72 -11.80 -12.82
C THR A 8 -11.99 -12.48 -12.30
N PRO A 9 -12.85 -11.75 -11.58
CA PRO A 9 -14.07 -12.32 -11.05
C PRO A 9 -14.95 -12.84 -12.19
N ILE A 10 -15.69 -13.92 -11.91
CA ILE A 10 -16.62 -14.53 -12.87
C ILE A 10 -17.85 -13.63 -13.09
N GLY A 11 -18.16 -12.75 -12.13
CA GLY A 11 -19.26 -11.78 -12.18
C GLY A 11 -18.84 -10.40 -11.71
N ILE A 12 -19.82 -9.52 -11.50
CA ILE A 12 -19.59 -8.15 -11.00
C ILE A 12 -19.65 -8.16 -9.47
N ASP A 13 -18.58 -7.66 -8.84
CA ASP A 13 -18.51 -7.44 -7.41
C ASP A 13 -19.15 -6.10 -7.04
N TRP A 14 -20.47 -6.10 -6.94
CA TRP A 14 -21.27 -4.91 -6.60
C TRP A 14 -20.82 -4.14 -5.35
N PRO A 15 -20.35 -4.78 -4.25
CA PRO A 15 -19.81 -4.04 -3.10
C PRO A 15 -18.64 -3.13 -3.48
N THR A 16 -17.74 -3.61 -4.34
CA THR A 16 -16.58 -2.83 -4.81
C THR A 16 -17.01 -1.76 -5.81
N VAL A 17 -17.99 -2.03 -6.69
CA VAL A 17 -18.57 -0.99 -7.57
C VAL A 17 -19.19 0.13 -6.75
N ALA A 18 -20.01 -0.19 -5.75
CA ALA A 18 -20.62 0.78 -4.86
C ALA A 18 -19.57 1.62 -4.13
N LEU A 19 -18.46 1.01 -3.74
CA LEU A 19 -17.37 1.70 -3.06
C LEU A 19 -16.57 2.63 -3.98
N VAL A 20 -16.38 2.26 -5.25
CA VAL A 20 -15.79 3.15 -6.27
C VAL A 20 -16.69 4.37 -6.48
N VAL A 21 -18.01 4.17 -6.60
CA VAL A 21 -18.98 5.28 -6.71
C VAL A 21 -18.93 6.17 -5.47
N PHE A 22 -18.99 5.57 -4.28
CA PHE A 22 -18.87 6.28 -3.01
C PHE A 22 -17.59 7.11 -2.95
N PHE A 23 -16.44 6.52 -3.30
CA PHE A 23 -15.16 7.22 -3.31
C PHE A 23 -15.20 8.46 -4.19
N TRP A 24 -15.62 8.33 -5.45
CA TRP A 24 -15.65 9.45 -6.39
C TRP A 24 -16.65 10.53 -5.98
N SER A 25 -17.82 10.13 -5.46
CA SER A 25 -18.81 11.07 -4.93
C SER A 25 -18.27 11.81 -3.70
N ALA A 26 -17.70 11.11 -2.72
CA ALA A 26 -17.15 11.71 -1.52
C ALA A 26 -15.97 12.64 -1.83
N PHE A 27 -15.08 12.21 -2.74
CA PHE A 27 -13.97 13.03 -3.22
C PHE A 27 -14.46 14.32 -3.89
N ALA A 28 -15.43 14.22 -4.81
CA ALA A 28 -16.01 15.38 -5.47
C ALA A 28 -16.68 16.34 -4.47
N VAL A 29 -17.45 15.82 -3.52
CA VAL A 29 -18.09 16.63 -2.46
C VAL A 29 -17.04 17.38 -1.64
N VAL A 30 -15.99 16.71 -1.17
CA VAL A 30 -14.92 17.34 -0.38
C VAL A 30 -14.20 18.41 -1.20
N VAL A 31 -13.86 18.12 -2.46
CA VAL A 31 -13.18 19.08 -3.35
C VAL A 31 -14.05 20.30 -3.64
N LEU A 32 -15.35 20.12 -3.94
CA LEU A 32 -16.24 21.22 -4.29
C LEU A 32 -16.66 22.07 -3.08
N LEU A 33 -16.78 21.45 -1.90
CA LEU A 33 -17.21 22.12 -0.67
C LEU A 33 -16.07 22.51 0.27
N HIS A 34 -14.80 22.29 -0.11
CA HIS A 34 -13.65 22.51 0.79
C HIS A 34 -13.63 23.91 1.42
N HIS A 35 -14.01 24.96 0.68
CA HIS A 35 -14.02 26.35 1.15
C HIS A 35 -15.07 26.63 2.23
N ARG A 36 -16.08 25.75 2.38
CA ARG A 36 -17.13 25.84 3.41
C ARG A 36 -16.81 25.04 4.68
N LEU A 37 -15.70 24.30 4.68
CA LEU A 37 -15.33 23.38 5.74
C LEU A 37 -14.05 23.86 6.44
N PRO A 38 -13.89 23.61 7.74
CA PRO A 38 -12.61 23.86 8.42
C PRO A 38 -11.49 23.09 7.74
N THR A 39 -10.35 23.73 7.48
CA THR A 39 -9.21 23.12 6.76
C THR A 39 -8.75 21.80 7.39
N VAL A 40 -8.74 21.71 8.72
CA VAL A 40 -8.34 20.48 9.45
C VAL A 40 -9.29 19.32 9.13
N PHE A 41 -10.60 19.59 9.01
CA PHE A 41 -11.58 18.58 8.62
C PHE A 41 -11.35 18.11 7.18
N VAL A 42 -11.12 19.04 6.25
CA VAL A 42 -10.80 18.72 4.85
C VAL A 42 -9.56 17.84 4.77
N VAL A 43 -8.47 18.21 5.44
CA VAL A 43 -7.23 17.41 5.50
C VAL A 43 -7.54 16.01 6.01
N GLY A 44 -8.22 15.89 7.16
CA GLY A 44 -8.55 14.59 7.77
C GLY A 44 -9.36 13.67 6.86
N VAL A 45 -10.39 14.20 6.19
CA VAL A 45 -11.18 13.42 5.22
C VAL A 45 -10.33 13.02 4.02
N LEU A 46 -9.49 13.91 3.50
CA LEU A 46 -8.58 13.59 2.40
C LEU A 46 -7.57 12.50 2.78
N VAL A 47 -7.07 12.45 4.03
CA VAL A 47 -6.23 11.34 4.52
C VAL A 47 -6.96 10.00 4.36
N MET A 48 -8.21 9.93 4.84
CA MET A 48 -8.99 8.70 4.79
C MET A 48 -9.35 8.31 3.36
N LEU A 49 -9.74 9.28 2.52
CA LEU A 49 -10.00 9.04 1.10
C LEU A 49 -8.75 8.61 0.36
N GLY A 50 -7.58 9.16 0.68
CA GLY A 50 -6.30 8.73 0.09
C GLY A 50 -5.98 7.28 0.42
N GLY A 51 -6.16 6.86 1.68
CA GLY A 51 -6.01 5.47 2.10
C GLY A 51 -7.00 4.51 1.43
N LEU A 52 -8.27 4.91 1.36
CA LEU A 52 -9.30 4.15 0.65
C LEU A 52 -8.99 4.02 -0.84
N TYR A 53 -8.53 5.09 -1.49
CA TYR A 53 -8.18 5.08 -2.91
C TYR A 53 -7.03 4.13 -3.20
N THR A 54 -5.97 4.14 -2.37
CA THR A 54 -4.86 3.19 -2.52
C THR A 54 -5.33 1.75 -2.28
N SER A 55 -6.25 1.51 -1.35
CA SER A 55 -6.83 0.18 -1.15
C SER A 55 -7.72 -0.26 -2.32
N LEU A 56 -8.48 0.66 -2.93
CA LEU A 56 -9.23 0.39 -4.17
C LEU A 56 -8.29 0.09 -5.35
N GLN A 57 -7.17 0.82 -5.46
CA GLN A 57 -6.13 0.50 -6.44
C GLN A 57 -5.62 -0.93 -6.26
N HIS A 58 -5.31 -1.32 -5.02
CA HIS A 58 -4.89 -2.67 -4.69
C HIS A 58 -5.93 -3.74 -5.08
N GLU A 59 -7.20 -3.55 -4.68
CA GLU A 59 -8.29 -4.46 -5.03
C GLU A 59 -8.46 -4.63 -6.56
N ILE A 60 -8.30 -3.55 -7.32
CA ILE A 60 -8.41 -3.55 -8.78
C ILE A 60 -7.19 -4.19 -9.46
N ILE A 61 -6.00 -4.11 -8.86
CA ILE A 61 -4.81 -4.84 -9.35
C ILE A 61 -5.08 -6.34 -9.37
N HIS A 62 -5.86 -6.85 -8.41
CA HIS A 62 -6.27 -8.25 -8.31
C HIS A 62 -7.47 -8.64 -9.20
N GLY A 63 -7.95 -7.71 -10.01
CA GLY A 63 -8.90 -8.00 -11.09
C GLY A 63 -10.35 -7.66 -10.80
N HIS A 64 -10.68 -7.13 -9.62
CA HIS A 64 -12.00 -6.64 -9.27
C HIS A 64 -12.29 -5.25 -9.87
N PRO A 65 -13.55 -4.77 -9.95
CA PRO A 65 -14.79 -5.48 -9.61
C PRO A 65 -15.47 -6.19 -10.77
N THR A 66 -15.02 -5.97 -12.01
CA THR A 66 -15.66 -6.57 -13.20
C THR A 66 -14.73 -7.56 -13.89
N PRO A 67 -15.26 -8.44 -14.75
CA PRO A 67 -14.41 -9.28 -15.62
C PRO A 67 -13.52 -8.47 -16.59
N TRP A 68 -13.79 -7.18 -16.79
CA TRP A 68 -13.10 -6.34 -17.78
C TRP A 68 -11.99 -5.50 -17.15
N LYS A 69 -10.75 -6.01 -17.19
CA LYS A 69 -9.57 -5.35 -16.61
C LYS A 69 -9.41 -3.88 -16.97
N ARG A 70 -9.61 -3.52 -18.25
CA ARG A 70 -9.47 -2.12 -18.71
C ARG A 70 -10.48 -1.17 -18.05
N LEU A 71 -11.72 -1.64 -17.86
CA LEU A 71 -12.74 -0.88 -17.18
C LEU A 71 -12.37 -0.68 -15.71
N ASN A 72 -11.89 -1.74 -15.04
CA ASN A 72 -11.45 -1.66 -13.65
C ASN A 72 -10.29 -0.67 -13.50
N TRP A 73 -9.28 -0.72 -14.37
CA TRP A 73 -8.15 0.20 -14.34
C TRP A 73 -8.59 1.66 -14.50
N LEU A 74 -9.57 1.94 -15.36
CA LEU A 74 -10.09 3.31 -15.55
C LEU A 74 -10.65 3.90 -14.25
N MET A 75 -11.23 3.07 -13.38
CA MET A 75 -11.84 3.52 -12.12
C MET A 75 -10.83 4.12 -11.13
N VAL A 76 -9.55 3.76 -11.24
CA VAL A 76 -8.49 4.11 -10.26
C VAL A 76 -7.15 4.53 -10.89
N SER A 77 -7.13 4.79 -12.20
CA SER A 77 -5.94 5.28 -12.91
C SER A 77 -5.63 6.75 -12.66
N ALA A 78 -6.56 7.53 -12.10
CA ALA A 78 -6.29 8.93 -11.81
C ALA A 78 -5.16 9.06 -10.78
N PRO A 79 -4.11 9.87 -11.01
CA PRO A 79 -2.92 9.89 -10.17
C PRO A 79 -3.11 10.77 -8.92
N LEU A 80 -4.20 10.57 -8.17
CA LEU A 80 -4.55 11.39 -7.01
C LEU A 80 -3.51 11.30 -5.88
N GLY A 81 -2.80 10.17 -5.77
CA GLY A 81 -1.67 10.01 -4.84
C GLY A 81 -0.39 10.75 -5.25
N LEU A 82 -0.33 11.33 -6.46
CA LEU A 82 0.74 12.13 -7.07
C LEU A 82 2.11 11.45 -7.27
N THR A 83 2.45 10.49 -6.43
CA THR A 83 3.82 10.00 -6.23
C THR A 83 4.14 8.73 -7.01
N GLN A 84 3.13 7.90 -7.28
CA GLN A 84 3.32 6.58 -7.88
C GLN A 84 2.46 6.39 -9.13
N PRO A 85 3.05 6.01 -10.29
CA PRO A 85 2.28 5.55 -11.43
C PRO A 85 1.50 4.27 -11.11
N PHE A 86 0.20 4.24 -11.38
CA PHE A 86 -0.66 3.07 -11.15
C PHE A 86 -0.10 1.80 -11.81
N GLU A 87 0.39 1.91 -13.04
CA GLU A 87 0.97 0.77 -13.77
C GLU A 87 2.23 0.21 -13.08
N ARG A 88 3.07 1.08 -12.49
CA ARG A 88 4.25 0.65 -11.75
C ARG A 88 3.87 0.00 -10.43
N TYR A 89 2.86 0.54 -9.74
CA TYR A 89 2.28 -0.12 -8.58
C TYR A 89 1.76 -1.51 -8.93
N ARG A 90 0.94 -1.63 -9.97
CA ARG A 90 0.38 -2.90 -10.43
C ARG A 90 1.45 -3.96 -10.71
N VAL A 91 2.49 -3.61 -11.47
CA VAL A 91 3.55 -4.58 -11.80
C VAL A 91 4.33 -4.98 -10.55
N THR A 92 4.81 -4.01 -9.77
CA THR A 92 5.63 -4.31 -8.58
C THR A 92 4.85 -5.07 -7.51
N HIS A 93 3.57 -4.76 -7.32
CA HIS A 93 2.73 -5.46 -6.37
C HIS A 93 2.42 -6.91 -6.82
N LEU A 94 2.20 -7.15 -8.12
CA LEU A 94 2.06 -8.52 -8.63
C LEU A 94 3.35 -9.32 -8.50
N ASP A 95 4.51 -8.69 -8.70
CA ASP A 95 5.82 -9.32 -8.46
C ASP A 95 6.00 -9.68 -6.97
N HIS A 96 5.53 -8.81 -6.06
CA HIS A 96 5.54 -9.08 -4.61
C HIS A 96 4.76 -10.35 -4.23
N HIS A 97 3.60 -10.61 -4.83
CA HIS A 97 2.86 -11.85 -4.60
C HIS A 97 3.58 -13.13 -5.05
N LEU A 98 4.55 -13.00 -5.95
CA LEU A 98 5.37 -14.10 -6.46
C LEU A 98 6.74 -14.19 -5.78
N ALA A 99 7.12 -13.17 -5.00
CA ALA A 99 8.41 -13.07 -4.36
C ALA A 99 8.52 -13.97 -3.12
N ASP A 100 9.76 -14.26 -2.72
CA ASP A 100 10.00 -14.71 -1.36
C ASP A 100 9.80 -13.53 -0.41
N LEU A 101 8.68 -13.52 0.32
CA LEU A 101 8.29 -12.38 1.14
C LEU A 101 9.41 -11.97 2.09
N THR A 102 9.60 -10.67 2.24
CA THR A 102 10.65 -10.01 3.03
C THR A 102 12.05 -10.05 2.44
N ASP A 103 12.29 -10.74 1.33
CA ASP A 103 13.59 -10.72 0.64
C ASP A 103 13.96 -9.27 0.24
N PRO A 104 15.06 -8.71 0.76
CA PRO A 104 15.46 -7.34 0.44
C PRO A 104 15.84 -7.11 -1.03
N ILE A 105 15.99 -8.16 -1.86
CA ILE A 105 16.33 -8.06 -3.28
C ILE A 105 15.12 -8.39 -4.16
N GLY A 106 14.51 -9.56 -3.98
CA GLY A 106 13.45 -10.08 -4.84
C GLY A 106 12.05 -9.55 -4.51
N ASP A 107 11.81 -9.09 -3.28
CA ASP A 107 10.52 -8.54 -2.87
C ASP A 107 10.53 -6.99 -2.96
N PRO A 108 9.80 -6.39 -3.93
CA PRO A 108 9.78 -4.93 -4.13
C PRO A 108 9.08 -4.16 -3.00
N GLU A 109 8.27 -4.84 -2.18
CA GLU A 109 7.61 -4.27 -1.00
C GLU A 109 8.38 -4.53 0.29
N SER A 110 9.50 -5.25 0.23
CA SER A 110 10.32 -5.53 1.41
C SER A 110 10.78 -4.22 2.08
N SER A 111 10.60 -4.20 3.40
CA SER A 111 11.12 -3.13 4.26
C SER A 111 12.53 -3.43 4.77
N TYR A 112 13.10 -4.57 4.41
CA TYR A 112 14.43 -4.97 4.81
C TYR A 112 15.51 -4.48 3.86
N VAL A 113 16.75 -4.48 4.36
CA VAL A 113 17.96 -4.29 3.56
C VAL A 113 18.89 -5.47 3.78
N THR A 114 19.75 -5.75 2.79
CA THR A 114 20.82 -6.75 2.94
C THR A 114 21.87 -6.28 3.95
N ALA A 115 22.64 -7.22 4.51
CA ALA A 115 23.77 -6.91 5.38
C ALA A 115 24.79 -6.00 4.67
N ARG A 116 25.12 -6.31 3.41
CA ARG A 116 26.02 -5.49 2.58
C ARG A 116 25.51 -4.07 2.33
N ALA A 117 24.21 -3.90 2.06
CA ALA A 117 23.62 -2.57 1.90
C ALA A 117 23.66 -1.77 3.21
N TRP A 118 23.48 -2.44 4.34
CA TRP A 118 23.61 -1.85 5.66
C TRP A 118 25.06 -1.43 5.96
N GLU A 119 26.04 -2.28 5.69
CA GLU A 119 27.46 -1.96 5.89
C GLU A 119 27.92 -0.76 5.05
N ARG A 120 27.43 -0.63 3.82
CA ARG A 120 27.72 0.52 2.95
C ARG A 120 26.92 1.78 3.27
N ALA A 121 25.85 1.67 4.05
CA ALA A 121 25.01 2.80 4.42
C ALA A 121 25.73 3.75 5.38
N SER A 122 25.60 5.06 5.14
CA SER A 122 26.04 6.09 6.08
C SER A 122 25.25 6.03 7.40
N ALA A 123 25.84 6.52 8.48
CA ALA A 123 25.18 6.55 9.80
C ALA A 123 23.80 7.25 9.78
N PRO A 124 23.61 8.40 9.08
CA PRO A 124 22.29 9.01 8.96
C PRO A 124 21.27 8.13 8.25
N TYR A 125 21.67 7.42 7.18
CA TYR A 125 20.75 6.53 6.46
C TYR A 125 20.38 5.30 7.30
N ARG A 126 21.33 4.72 8.04
CA ARG A 126 21.06 3.67 9.02
C ARG A 126 20.06 4.14 10.09
N MET A 127 20.18 5.38 10.57
CA MET A 127 19.21 5.96 11.50
C MET A 127 17.82 6.09 10.86
N LEU A 128 17.72 6.59 9.63
CA LEU A 128 16.44 6.66 8.90
C LEU A 128 15.78 5.28 8.79
N LEU A 129 16.54 4.24 8.45
CA LEU A 129 16.03 2.87 8.37
C LEU A 129 15.55 2.35 9.72
N ARG A 130 16.26 2.65 10.82
CA ARG A 130 15.82 2.30 12.18
C ARG A 130 14.56 3.05 12.60
N VAL A 131 14.49 4.35 12.34
CA VAL A 131 13.30 5.17 12.63
C VAL A 131 12.10 4.66 11.83
N ASN A 132 12.29 4.30 10.55
CA ASN A 132 11.25 3.73 9.69
C ASN A 132 10.74 2.33 10.15
N ARG A 133 11.44 1.69 11.11
CA ARG A 133 10.95 0.48 11.78
C ARG A 133 10.03 0.78 12.96
N THR A 134 9.94 2.01 13.43
CA THR A 134 8.88 2.43 14.38
C THR A 134 7.63 2.83 13.61
N MET A 135 6.45 2.71 14.21
CA MET A 135 5.20 3.13 13.57
C MET A 135 5.19 4.65 13.34
N ALA A 136 5.61 5.47 14.31
CA ALA A 136 5.70 6.91 14.11
C ALA A 136 6.62 7.28 12.94
N GLY A 137 7.81 6.68 12.88
CA GLY A 137 8.73 6.90 11.77
C GLY A 137 8.17 6.40 10.43
N ARG A 138 7.54 5.21 10.40
CA ARG A 138 6.90 4.70 9.18
C ARG A 138 5.82 5.65 8.65
N LEU A 139 4.99 6.20 9.52
CA LEU A 139 3.92 7.12 9.13
C LEU A 139 4.45 8.51 8.72
N SER A 140 5.60 8.94 9.23
CA SER A 140 6.14 10.28 8.94
C SER A 140 7.18 10.31 7.80
N ILE A 141 8.13 9.38 7.78
CA ILE A 141 9.20 9.36 6.75
C ILE A 141 9.03 8.23 5.74
N GLY A 142 8.27 7.19 6.08
CA GLY A 142 8.06 6.01 5.23
C GLY A 142 7.55 6.32 3.83
N PRO A 143 6.50 7.16 3.64
CA PRO A 143 6.03 7.54 2.31
C PRO A 143 7.12 8.15 1.43
N VAL A 144 7.95 9.04 2.00
CA VAL A 144 9.05 9.67 1.28
C VAL A 144 10.14 8.66 0.93
N LEU A 145 10.49 7.76 1.87
CA LEU A 145 11.46 6.70 1.62
C LEU A 145 10.98 5.72 0.53
N ALA A 146 9.69 5.38 0.52
CA ALA A 146 9.08 4.53 -0.50
C ALA A 146 9.13 5.18 -1.88
N LEU A 147 8.74 6.46 -1.98
CA LEU A 147 8.83 7.24 -3.21
C LEU A 147 10.26 7.30 -3.74
N VAL A 148 11.23 7.63 -2.90
CA VAL A 148 12.64 7.73 -3.31
C VAL A 148 13.18 6.38 -3.78
N ARG A 149 12.85 5.28 -3.08
CA ARG A 149 13.26 3.92 -3.47
C ARG A 149 12.71 3.56 -4.85
N MET A 150 11.40 3.75 -5.06
CA MET A 150 10.76 3.47 -6.33
C MET A 150 11.30 4.36 -7.45
N ALA A 151 11.41 5.67 -7.23
CA ALA A 151 11.91 6.62 -8.23
C ALA A 151 13.35 6.27 -8.66
N ARG A 152 14.21 5.87 -7.73
CA ARG A 152 15.59 5.42 -8.05
C ARG A 152 15.60 4.12 -8.86
N SER A 153 14.82 3.14 -8.42
CA SER A 153 14.70 1.85 -9.12
C SER A 153 14.17 2.04 -10.54
N ASP A 154 13.06 2.77 -10.68
CA ASP A 154 12.43 3.00 -11.97
C ASP A 154 13.24 3.93 -12.87
N ALA A 155 13.99 4.89 -12.34
CA ALA A 155 14.93 5.68 -13.15
C ALA A 155 16.05 4.81 -13.74
N HIS A 156 16.50 3.78 -13.00
CA HIS A 156 17.45 2.81 -13.54
C HIS A 156 16.82 1.95 -14.63
N LEU A 157 15.63 1.38 -14.38
CA LEU A 157 14.91 0.56 -15.34
C LEU A 157 14.54 1.35 -16.60
N ALA A 158 14.14 2.61 -16.47
CA ALA A 158 13.74 3.48 -17.58
C ALA A 158 14.83 3.65 -18.65
N ARG A 159 16.11 3.41 -18.33
CA ARG A 159 17.20 3.44 -19.31
C ARG A 159 17.05 2.36 -20.40
N THR A 160 16.47 1.22 -20.06
CA THR A 160 16.34 0.06 -20.97
C THR A 160 14.88 -0.39 -21.16
N ARG A 161 13.96 0.06 -20.31
CA ARG A 161 12.55 -0.35 -20.29
C ARG A 161 11.62 0.76 -20.79
N PRO A 162 11.18 0.72 -22.07
CA PRO A 162 10.31 1.76 -22.63
C PRO A 162 8.91 1.76 -22.00
N ASP A 163 8.45 0.62 -21.47
CA ASP A 163 7.21 0.51 -20.71
C ASP A 163 7.26 1.34 -19.42
N VAL A 164 8.36 1.29 -18.67
CA VAL A 164 8.56 2.11 -17.46
C VAL A 164 8.56 3.59 -17.80
N ARG A 165 9.26 4.00 -18.86
CA ARG A 165 9.26 5.38 -19.35
C ARG A 165 7.87 5.88 -19.71
N ARG A 166 7.09 5.09 -20.46
CA ARG A 166 5.72 5.45 -20.85
C ARG A 166 4.82 5.59 -19.64
N ALA A 167 4.92 4.68 -18.66
CA ALA A 167 4.13 4.74 -17.43
C ALA A 167 4.41 6.03 -16.65
N TRP A 168 5.69 6.41 -16.48
CA TRP A 168 6.06 7.65 -15.81
C TRP A 168 5.65 8.89 -16.60
N LEU A 169 5.84 8.92 -17.93
CA LEU A 169 5.42 10.06 -18.75
C LEU A 169 3.90 10.28 -18.66
N ALA A 170 3.12 9.20 -18.82
CA ALA A 170 1.66 9.27 -18.71
C ALA A 170 1.22 9.74 -17.31
N HIS A 171 1.87 9.22 -16.26
CA HIS A 171 1.63 9.64 -14.88
C HIS A 171 1.91 11.13 -14.68
N LEU A 172 3.07 11.64 -15.12
CA LEU A 172 3.45 13.04 -14.96
C LEU A 172 2.48 13.97 -15.70
N VAL A 173 2.08 13.63 -16.92
CA VAL A 173 1.06 14.39 -17.67
C VAL A 173 -0.27 14.39 -16.92
N ALA A 174 -0.73 13.24 -16.44
CA ALA A 174 -1.97 13.14 -15.68
C ALA A 174 -1.90 13.86 -14.32
N VAL A 175 -0.73 13.89 -13.66
CA VAL A 175 -0.50 14.67 -12.43
C VAL A 175 -0.63 16.15 -12.71
N VAL A 176 -0.08 16.66 -13.82
CA VAL A 176 -0.26 18.06 -14.23
C VAL A 176 -1.74 18.38 -14.42
N VAL A 177 -2.51 17.50 -15.07
CA VAL A 177 -3.97 17.67 -15.23
C VAL A 177 -4.68 17.73 -13.88
N VAL A 178 -4.37 16.83 -12.95
CA VAL A 178 -4.93 16.84 -11.58
C VAL A 178 -4.58 18.13 -10.85
N ILE A 179 -3.33 18.57 -10.89
CA ILE A 179 -2.89 19.81 -10.24
C ILE A 179 -3.61 21.03 -10.82
N VAL A 180 -3.72 21.13 -12.15
CA VAL A 180 -4.44 22.24 -12.82
C VAL A 180 -5.91 22.21 -12.41
N ALA A 181 -6.57 21.06 -12.44
CA ALA A 181 -7.96 20.93 -12.03
C ALA A 181 -8.19 21.38 -10.58
N LEU A 182 -7.34 20.93 -9.64
CA LEU A 182 -7.41 21.32 -8.23
C LEU A 182 -7.22 22.84 -8.05
N ARG A 183 -6.27 23.45 -8.77
CA ARG A 183 -6.05 24.89 -8.72
C ARG A 183 -7.22 25.68 -9.30
N THR A 184 -7.79 25.24 -10.41
CA THR A 184 -9.00 25.85 -11.01
C THR A 184 -10.19 25.79 -10.06
N LEU A 185 -10.32 24.70 -9.29
CA LEU A 185 -11.34 24.53 -8.26
C LEU A 185 -11.03 25.26 -6.95
N GLY A 186 -9.89 25.97 -6.87
CA GLY A 186 -9.49 26.75 -5.70
C GLY A 186 -8.93 25.92 -4.54
N VAL A 187 -8.71 24.61 -4.71
CA VAL A 187 -8.17 23.76 -3.65
C VAL A 187 -6.71 24.12 -3.36
N PRO A 188 -6.34 24.50 -2.12
CA PRO A 188 -4.96 24.76 -1.79
C PRO A 188 -4.11 23.49 -1.97
N LEU A 189 -3.08 23.54 -2.81
CA LEU A 189 -2.28 22.34 -3.14
C LEU A 189 -1.64 21.71 -1.90
N TRP A 190 -1.25 22.51 -0.90
CA TRP A 190 -0.68 21.98 0.34
C TRP A 190 -1.70 21.15 1.14
N VAL A 191 -2.99 21.53 1.13
CA VAL A 191 -4.08 20.76 1.78
C VAL A 191 -4.23 19.41 1.10
N PHE A 192 -4.21 19.40 -0.24
CA PHE A 192 -4.31 18.18 -1.01
C PHE A 192 -3.09 17.28 -0.85
N ILE A 193 -1.88 17.84 -0.91
CA ILE A 193 -0.63 17.09 -0.75
C ILE A 193 -0.53 16.52 0.66
N LEU A 194 -0.79 17.32 1.70
CA LEU A 194 -0.73 16.87 3.09
C LEU A 194 -1.84 15.85 3.40
N GLY A 195 -3.07 16.13 2.98
CA GLY A 195 -4.23 15.28 3.24
C GLY A 195 -4.23 14.02 2.37
N PHE A 196 -4.38 14.16 1.06
CA PHE A 196 -4.61 13.03 0.17
C PHE A 196 -3.33 12.28 -0.18
N ALA A 197 -2.31 12.98 -0.68
CA ALA A 197 -1.11 12.31 -1.20
C ALA A 197 -0.23 11.74 -0.08
N PHE A 198 0.30 12.60 0.79
CA PHE A 198 1.17 12.19 1.89
C PHE A 198 0.38 11.49 3.01
N GLY A 199 -0.73 12.07 3.45
CA GLY A 199 -1.59 11.49 4.48
C GLY A 199 -2.18 10.14 4.06
N GLY A 200 -2.67 10.03 2.82
CA GLY A 200 -3.15 8.76 2.24
C GLY A 200 -2.06 7.68 2.20
N ALA A 201 -0.84 8.04 1.77
CA ALA A 201 0.30 7.12 1.81
C ALA A 201 0.69 6.74 3.26
N SER A 202 0.55 7.68 4.20
CA SER A 202 0.82 7.44 5.62
C SER A 202 -0.18 6.46 6.20
N ILE A 203 -1.49 6.67 6.02
CA ILE A 203 -2.51 5.73 6.53
C ILE A 203 -2.44 4.37 5.82
N THR A 204 -2.04 4.33 4.54
CA THR A 204 -1.74 3.06 3.86
C THR A 204 -0.54 2.36 4.50
N SER A 205 0.47 3.12 4.94
CA SER A 205 1.63 2.57 5.65
C SER A 205 1.29 2.08 7.06
N LEU A 206 0.20 2.59 7.68
CA LEU A 206 -0.33 2.02 8.92
C LEU A 206 -0.77 0.57 8.69
N ARG A 207 -1.51 0.33 7.61
CA ARG A 207 -1.96 -1.00 7.21
C ARG A 207 -0.78 -1.95 7.05
N SER A 208 0.21 -1.56 6.26
CA SER A 208 1.36 -2.42 5.94
C SER A 208 2.47 -2.48 6.99
N PHE A 209 2.35 -1.76 8.10
CA PHE A 209 3.45 -1.62 9.05
C PHE A 209 3.92 -2.95 9.68
N VAL A 210 2.97 -3.83 10.05
CA VAL A 210 3.26 -5.15 10.64
C VAL A 210 2.91 -6.30 9.71
N GLU A 211 2.62 -6.03 8.44
CA GLU A 211 2.12 -7.03 7.49
C GLU A 211 3.13 -8.12 7.20
N HIS A 212 4.42 -7.79 7.13
CA HIS A 212 5.46 -8.79 6.93
C HIS A 212 6.56 -8.77 7.99
N LEU A 213 6.95 -9.96 8.44
CA LEU A 213 8.08 -10.18 9.33
C LEU A 213 8.93 -11.33 8.80
N ALA A 214 10.23 -11.11 8.69
CA ALA A 214 11.17 -12.16 8.35
C ALA A 214 11.26 -13.17 9.51
N VAL A 215 10.64 -14.33 9.30
CA VAL A 215 10.67 -15.49 10.20
C VAL A 215 11.11 -16.72 9.38
N ASP A 216 11.88 -17.60 10.01
CA ASP A 216 12.37 -18.83 9.38
C ASP A 216 11.34 -19.95 9.50
N GLY A 217 11.13 -20.71 8.42
CA GLY A 217 10.23 -21.87 8.39
C GLY A 217 8.76 -21.61 8.73
N ALA A 218 8.31 -20.36 8.85
CA ALA A 218 6.96 -19.99 9.26
C ALA A 218 6.36 -18.88 8.37
N PRO A 219 5.03 -18.70 8.38
CA PRO A 219 4.37 -17.63 7.62
C PRO A 219 4.95 -16.24 7.88
N ARG A 220 5.34 -15.55 6.82
CA ARG A 220 5.90 -14.19 6.91
C ARG A 220 4.87 -13.08 6.82
N SER A 221 3.60 -13.40 6.57
CA SER A 221 2.50 -12.43 6.56
C SER A 221 1.69 -12.50 7.86
N ALA A 222 1.35 -11.35 8.42
CA ALA A 222 0.57 -11.23 9.64
C ALA A 222 -0.93 -11.05 9.36
N ILE A 223 -1.72 -11.09 10.44
CA ILE A 223 -3.11 -10.66 10.46
C ILE A 223 -3.27 -9.57 11.51
N VAL A 224 -3.91 -8.46 11.14
CA VAL A 224 -4.32 -7.41 12.07
C VAL A 224 -5.84 -7.33 12.03
N HIS A 225 -6.52 -7.71 13.10
CA HIS A 225 -7.95 -7.46 13.22
C HIS A 225 -8.22 -5.97 13.27
N SER A 226 -9.37 -5.53 12.77
CA SER A 226 -9.75 -4.14 12.89
C SER A 226 -11.28 -3.99 12.96
N GLY A 227 -11.73 -2.85 13.48
CA GLY A 227 -13.15 -2.53 13.48
C GLY A 227 -13.63 -2.12 12.09
N ALA A 228 -14.95 -2.01 11.91
CA ALA A 228 -15.60 -1.73 10.63
C ALA A 228 -14.97 -0.56 9.85
N PHE A 229 -14.55 0.50 10.55
CA PHE A 229 -13.90 1.65 9.94
C PHE A 229 -12.62 1.29 9.19
N PHE A 230 -11.64 0.67 9.85
CA PHE A 230 -10.37 0.32 9.20
C PHE A 230 -10.52 -0.88 8.26
N SER A 231 -11.44 -1.80 8.54
CA SER A 231 -11.83 -2.84 7.59
C SER A 231 -12.31 -2.27 6.26
N LEU A 232 -13.06 -1.16 6.28
CA LEU A 232 -13.50 -0.47 5.07
C LEU A 232 -12.36 0.32 4.42
N ILE A 233 -11.61 1.12 5.18
CA ILE A 233 -10.52 1.95 4.61
C ILE A 233 -9.44 1.08 3.97
N PHE A 234 -9.14 -0.09 4.55
CA PHE A 234 -8.11 -1.01 4.06
C PHE A 234 -8.66 -2.17 3.23
N LEU A 235 -9.97 -2.22 2.99
CA LEU A 235 -10.63 -3.32 2.26
C LEU A 235 -10.21 -4.69 2.82
N ASN A 236 -10.26 -4.83 4.14
CA ASN A 236 -9.81 -6.02 4.88
C ASN A 236 -8.41 -6.54 4.51
N ASN A 237 -7.59 -5.79 3.79
CA ASN A 237 -6.25 -6.22 3.36
C ASN A 237 -5.29 -6.38 4.55
N ASN A 238 -5.66 -5.80 5.70
CA ASN A 238 -5.07 -6.08 7.01
C ASN A 238 -5.19 -7.55 7.46
N LEU A 239 -6.04 -8.36 6.83
CA LEU A 239 -6.06 -9.83 6.95
C LEU A 239 -5.03 -10.43 5.97
N HIS A 240 -3.80 -9.92 6.05
CA HIS A 240 -2.86 -9.95 4.95
C HIS A 240 -2.32 -11.35 4.62
N TYR A 241 -2.15 -12.21 5.64
CA TYR A 241 -1.87 -13.63 5.41
C TYR A 241 -2.92 -14.29 4.51
N THR A 242 -4.21 -14.12 4.81
CA THR A 242 -5.31 -14.65 3.99
C THR A 242 -5.26 -14.10 2.57
N HIS A 243 -4.99 -12.80 2.43
CA HIS A 243 -4.84 -12.16 1.13
C HIS A 243 -3.70 -12.79 0.30
N HIS A 244 -2.53 -13.04 0.89
CA HIS A 244 -1.44 -13.73 0.19
C HIS A 244 -1.77 -15.18 -0.21
N GLN A 245 -2.58 -15.89 0.57
CA GLN A 245 -3.05 -17.23 0.20
C GLN A 245 -4.03 -17.18 -0.99
N LEU A 246 -4.87 -16.14 -1.05
CA LEU A 246 -5.92 -15.99 -2.05
C LEU A 246 -5.96 -14.54 -2.59
N PRO A 247 -4.98 -14.12 -3.42
CA PRO A 247 -4.85 -12.72 -3.84
C PRO A 247 -6.06 -12.19 -4.64
N GLY A 248 -6.70 -13.05 -5.44
CA GLY A 248 -7.90 -12.72 -6.22
C GLY A 248 -9.22 -12.83 -5.44
N ALA A 249 -9.18 -12.98 -4.11
CA ALA A 249 -10.39 -12.98 -3.30
C ALA A 249 -10.86 -11.54 -3.04
N ALA A 250 -12.12 -11.26 -3.37
CA ALA A 250 -12.71 -9.94 -3.14
C ALA A 250 -12.65 -9.56 -1.66
N TRP A 251 -12.34 -8.30 -1.38
CA TRP A 251 -12.06 -7.80 -0.04
C TRP A 251 -13.12 -8.13 1.03
N PHE A 252 -14.40 -8.10 0.64
CA PHE A 252 -15.52 -8.36 1.56
C PHE A 252 -15.65 -9.84 1.93
N ARG A 253 -14.98 -10.75 1.21
CA ARG A 253 -14.92 -12.20 1.49
C ARG A 253 -13.76 -12.59 2.40
N LEU A 254 -12.71 -11.76 2.49
CA LEU A 254 -11.53 -12.04 3.30
C LEU A 254 -11.84 -12.38 4.76
N PRO A 255 -12.81 -11.75 5.47
CA PRO A 255 -13.13 -12.12 6.85
C PRO A 255 -13.68 -13.54 7.00
N GLU A 256 -14.50 -14.00 6.06
CA GLU A 256 -15.02 -15.37 6.05
C GLU A 256 -13.90 -16.37 5.73
N LEU A 257 -13.12 -16.08 4.67
CA LEU A 257 -12.01 -16.92 4.23
C LEU A 257 -10.93 -17.06 5.31
N THR A 258 -10.67 -15.99 6.06
CA THR A 258 -9.72 -16.00 7.19
C THR A 258 -10.13 -17.04 8.24
N ARG A 259 -11.43 -17.12 8.55
CA ARG A 259 -11.96 -18.10 9.49
C ARG A 259 -11.97 -19.51 8.90
N SER A 260 -12.44 -19.68 7.67
CA SER A 260 -12.59 -21.01 7.06
C SER A 260 -11.24 -21.70 6.79
N LEU A 261 -10.18 -20.93 6.56
CA LEU A 261 -8.84 -21.46 6.28
C LEU A 261 -7.99 -21.69 7.54
N GLY A 262 -8.48 -21.35 8.75
CA GLY A 262 -7.65 -21.36 9.96
C GLY A 262 -6.46 -20.40 9.85
N ALA A 263 -6.65 -19.29 9.13
CA ALA A 263 -5.58 -18.39 8.71
C ALA A 263 -4.93 -17.67 9.91
N GLU A 264 -5.71 -17.42 10.96
CA GLU A 264 -5.23 -16.88 12.24
C GLU A 264 -4.26 -17.82 12.94
N GLN A 265 -4.58 -19.13 12.99
CA GLN A 265 -3.71 -20.12 13.62
C GLN A 265 -2.39 -20.23 12.85
N ALA A 266 -2.44 -20.23 11.53
CA ALA A 266 -1.24 -20.24 10.69
C ALA A 266 -0.39 -18.98 10.91
N ALA A 267 -0.97 -17.77 10.77
CA ALA A 267 -0.26 -16.51 10.94
C ALA A 267 0.37 -16.37 12.35
N ALA A 268 -0.29 -16.89 13.39
CA ALA A 268 0.21 -16.87 14.76
C ALA A 268 1.52 -17.65 14.96
N THR A 269 1.83 -18.62 14.11
CA THR A 269 3.10 -19.37 14.17
C THR A 269 4.29 -18.60 13.58
N GLY A 270 4.04 -17.50 12.86
CA GLY A 270 5.06 -16.71 12.17
C GLY A 270 4.98 -15.22 12.48
N ALA A 271 4.66 -14.39 11.48
CA ALA A 271 4.64 -12.93 11.59
C ALA A 271 3.59 -12.38 12.60
N GLY A 272 2.61 -13.20 12.97
CA GLY A 272 1.77 -13.00 14.14
C GLY A 272 0.34 -12.55 13.83
N VAL A 273 -0.46 -12.49 14.89
CA VAL A 273 -1.84 -11.98 14.89
C VAL A 273 -1.95 -10.83 15.88
N TYR A 274 -2.55 -9.73 15.45
CA TYR A 274 -2.78 -8.52 16.24
C TYR A 274 -4.28 -8.26 16.38
N ARG A 275 -4.72 -7.84 17.57
CA ARG A 275 -6.13 -7.54 17.89
C ARG A 275 -6.62 -6.23 17.28
N GLY A 276 -5.71 -5.36 16.85
CA GLY A 276 -6.06 -4.00 16.41
C GLY A 276 -4.86 -3.10 16.21
N TYR A 277 -5.04 -2.03 15.42
CA TYR A 277 -4.03 -0.98 15.27
C TYR A 277 -3.70 -0.25 16.57
N ARG A 278 -4.60 -0.26 17.57
CA ARG A 278 -4.30 0.24 18.92
C ARG A 278 -3.24 -0.61 19.62
N GLU A 279 -3.30 -1.93 19.45
CA GLU A 279 -2.27 -2.83 19.96
C GLU A 279 -0.94 -2.62 19.22
N VAL A 280 -0.98 -2.55 17.89
CA VAL A 280 0.19 -2.26 17.06
C VAL A 280 0.86 -0.96 17.51
N ALA A 281 0.08 0.11 17.66
CA ALA A 281 0.56 1.40 18.15
C ALA A 281 1.18 1.29 19.55
N ARG A 282 0.51 0.63 20.51
CA ARG A 282 1.04 0.45 21.87
C ARG A 282 2.39 -0.28 21.87
N ARG A 283 2.56 -1.27 21.00
CA ARG A 283 3.79 -2.06 20.90
C ARG A 283 4.90 -1.31 20.19
N PHE A 284 4.59 -0.55 19.13
CA PHE A 284 5.58 -0.12 18.14
C PHE A 284 5.56 1.37 17.78
N MET A 285 4.77 2.22 18.45
CA MET A 285 4.74 3.67 18.16
C MET A 285 6.16 4.25 18.10
N PHE A 286 6.98 3.93 19.11
CA PHE A 286 8.36 4.38 19.23
C PHE A 286 9.36 3.23 19.43
N ARG A 287 8.92 1.98 19.27
CA ARG A 287 9.77 0.79 19.33
C ARG A 287 9.86 0.12 17.95
N PRO A 288 11.04 -0.31 17.50
CA PRO A 288 11.18 -0.94 16.19
C PRO A 288 10.39 -2.25 16.07
N PHE A 289 9.69 -2.42 14.95
CA PHE A 289 9.16 -3.69 14.48
C PHE A 289 10.23 -4.43 13.67
N GLY A 290 11.01 -5.27 14.37
CA GLY A 290 12.15 -5.97 13.80
C GLY A 290 13.37 -5.06 13.54
N GLN A 291 14.49 -5.67 13.16
CA GLN A 291 15.69 -4.96 12.72
C GLN A 291 15.60 -4.61 11.22
N PRO A 292 16.25 -3.52 10.75
CA PRO A 292 16.27 -3.20 9.33
C PRO A 292 16.97 -4.23 8.44
N VAL A 293 18.01 -4.89 8.96
CA VAL A 293 18.77 -5.90 8.21
C VAL A 293 17.97 -7.20 8.20
N HIS A 294 17.80 -7.82 7.02
CA HIS A 294 17.09 -9.10 6.94
C HIS A 294 17.90 -10.18 7.68
N PRO A 295 17.31 -10.90 8.65
CA PRO A 295 18.05 -11.80 9.54
C PRO A 295 18.68 -12.98 8.81
N PHE A 296 18.17 -13.33 7.62
CA PHE A 296 18.67 -14.43 6.79
C PHE A 296 19.48 -13.95 5.58
N SER A 297 19.90 -12.68 5.54
CA SER A 297 20.67 -12.10 4.41
C SER A 297 22.05 -12.72 4.24
N ALA A 298 22.66 -13.24 5.31
CA ALA A 298 24.04 -13.74 5.27
C ALA A 298 24.22 -14.96 4.36
N THR A 299 23.12 -15.55 3.90
CA THR A 299 23.08 -16.71 2.99
C THR A 299 22.84 -16.33 1.53
N ILE A 300 22.64 -15.04 1.21
CA ILE A 300 22.31 -14.56 -0.13
C ILE A 300 23.44 -13.61 -0.58
N ASP A 301 24.62 -14.16 -0.78
CA ASP A 301 25.69 -13.51 -1.55
C ASP A 301 25.54 -13.95 -3.02
N VAL A 302 25.07 -13.03 -3.86
CA VAL A 302 25.24 -13.06 -5.32
C VAL A 302 26.05 -11.85 -5.73
#